data_AF-A0A5C3MY51-F1
#
_entry.id   AF-A0A5C3MY51-F1
#
_cell.length_a   1.000
_cell.length_b   1.000
_cell.length_c   1.000
_cell.angle_alpha   90.00
_cell.angle_beta   90.00
_cell.angle_gamma   90.00
#
_symmetry.space_group_name_H-M   'P 1'
#
loop_
_entity.id
_entity.type
_entity.pdbx_description
1 polymer ?
#
loop_
_entity_poly.entity_id
_entity_poly.type
_entity_poly.pdbx_seq_one_letter_code
_entity_poly.pdbx_strand_id
1 'polypeptide(L)'
;MDVERERAPSRPVSAHCESLGTGEEEAEAVVGEVDSDVDELEEQEEVAPPNAARVWPEVSTEQGKRYKQELETVKATYEDEVDIFDTTMVSEYSDDIFEYMAELEEEMMPGVDYMSSQTEITWDMRQLLVDWLLQVHRRYHMLPETLWIAINIVDRFLTKRVVSRVKLQLVGVTAMFIASKYEEILAPSVDEFVFMTENGYSKEEILKGERIVLQTLEFRISQYCSPYSWMRRISKADDYDIQTRTLSKFLTEVTLLDYRFVRVKPSLVAAVGMYTARKMLNTDWSEGFVFHSGCTEEHLLPGFRLLIDKLNDEEFEQQHVFKKYADKKFLKASIYARQWAQAHADEVAEEMELEH
;
A
#
# COMPACT_ATOMS: atom_id res chain seq x y z
N MET A 1 -62.24 37.67 -12.94
CA MET A 1 -61.67 36.65 -13.83
C MET A 1 -60.22 36.46 -13.37
N ASP A 2 -59.98 35.94 -12.17
CA ASP A 2 -60.21 34.55 -11.71
C ASP A 2 -59.50 33.59 -12.68
N VAL A 3 -58.59 32.70 -12.28
CA VAL A 3 -58.81 31.59 -11.32
C VAL A 3 -57.44 30.92 -10.96
N GLU A 4 -57.31 30.52 -9.68
CA GLU A 4 -56.53 29.43 -9.01
C GLU A 4 -54.99 29.32 -9.18
N ARG A 5 -54.12 29.29 -8.14
CA ARG A 5 -53.97 28.45 -6.92
C ARG A 5 -53.85 26.94 -7.16
N GLU A 6 -52.64 26.40 -7.03
CA GLU A 6 -52.43 25.12 -6.32
C GLU A 6 -51.18 25.15 -5.43
N ARG A 7 -51.40 24.82 -4.15
CA ARG A 7 -50.44 24.56 -3.08
C ARG A 7 -50.77 23.16 -2.58
N ALA A 8 -49.77 22.30 -2.41
CA ALA A 8 -49.84 21.12 -1.54
C ALA A 8 -48.41 20.56 -1.31
N PRO A 9 -48.17 19.73 -0.28
CA PRO A 9 -48.60 19.86 1.11
C PRO A 9 -47.40 19.76 2.09
N SER A 10 -47.64 20.10 3.35
CA SER A 10 -46.71 19.93 4.46
C SER A 10 -47.10 18.75 5.37
N ARG A 11 -46.07 18.19 6.04
CA ARG A 11 -46.01 17.39 7.32
C ARG A 11 -45.48 15.95 7.17
N PRO A 12 -44.88 15.36 8.25
CA PRO A 12 -44.88 15.82 9.65
C PRO A 12 -43.50 16.00 10.32
N VAL A 13 -43.55 16.74 11.42
CA VAL A 13 -42.54 16.87 12.48
C VAL A 13 -42.81 15.81 13.55
N SER A 14 -41.77 15.06 13.94
CA SER A 14 -41.42 14.73 15.35
C SER A 14 -40.69 13.39 15.45
N ALA A 15 -39.43 13.42 15.89
CA ALA A 15 -39.01 12.65 17.06
C ALA A 15 -37.85 13.41 17.73
N HIS A 16 -38.12 13.85 18.96
CA HIS A 16 -37.16 14.41 19.90
C HIS A 16 -35.91 13.55 20.04
N CYS A 17 -34.73 14.17 19.96
CA CYS A 17 -33.62 13.79 20.82
C CYS A 17 -33.23 15.07 21.56
N GLU A 18 -33.33 15.00 22.89
CA GLU A 18 -33.24 16.12 23.81
C GLU A 18 -31.85 16.76 23.78
N SER A 19 -31.83 18.08 23.74
CA SER A 19 -30.64 18.88 24.00
C SER A 19 -30.25 18.73 25.46
N LEU A 20 -29.08 18.15 25.72
CA LEU A 20 -28.34 18.42 26.94
C LEU A 20 -27.17 19.33 26.58
N GLY A 21 -27.44 20.63 26.66
CA GLY A 21 -26.40 21.62 26.86
C GLY A 21 -25.97 21.55 28.32
N THR A 22 -24.74 21.11 28.53
CA THR A 22 -24.02 21.28 29.80
C THR A 22 -22.56 21.58 29.49
N GLY A 23 -22.16 22.80 29.83
CA GLY A 23 -20.83 23.12 30.35
C GLY A 23 -19.64 22.98 29.42
N GLU A 24 -19.14 24.13 28.94
CA GLU A 24 -17.79 24.32 28.38
C GLU A 24 -16.65 24.12 29.42
N GLU A 25 -16.81 23.25 30.43
CA GLU A 25 -15.82 23.08 31.52
C GLU A 25 -15.48 21.61 31.86
N GLU A 26 -15.87 20.62 31.04
CA GLU A 26 -15.45 19.21 31.25
C GLU A 26 -14.61 18.61 30.12
N ALA A 27 -14.15 19.43 29.16
CA ALA A 27 -13.21 19.01 28.11
C ALA A 27 -11.73 19.09 28.53
N GLU A 28 -11.44 19.51 29.76
CA GLU A 28 -10.08 19.82 30.25
C GLU A 28 -9.47 18.76 31.18
N ALA A 29 -10.00 17.53 31.20
CA ALA A 29 -9.54 16.52 32.14
C ALA A 29 -9.38 15.09 31.59
N VAL A 30 -8.76 14.88 30.42
CA VAL A 30 -7.95 13.65 30.13
C VAL A 30 -6.89 13.88 29.02
N VAL A 31 -6.29 15.07 28.94
CA VAL A 31 -5.06 15.25 28.17
C VAL A 31 -4.00 15.63 29.18
N GLY A 32 -3.41 14.61 29.82
CA GLY A 32 -2.31 14.82 30.76
C GLY A 32 -1.23 15.66 30.10
N GLU A 33 -0.76 16.66 30.84
CA GLU A 33 0.46 17.41 30.58
C GLU A 33 1.56 16.40 30.23
N VAL A 34 1.97 16.38 28.95
CA VAL A 34 3.14 15.61 28.53
C VAL A 34 4.33 16.48 28.88
N ASP A 35 4.81 16.26 30.11
CA ASP A 35 6.09 16.78 30.56
C ASP A 35 7.19 16.26 29.64
N SER A 36 8.13 17.14 29.35
CA SER A 36 9.20 16.93 28.39
C SER A 36 10.29 16.06 28.98
N ASP A 37 10.03 14.76 29.10
CA ASP A 37 11.06 13.74 29.28
C ASP A 37 10.94 12.75 28.11
N VAL A 38 11.76 13.01 27.10
CA VAL A 38 11.96 12.12 25.96
C VAL A 38 12.83 10.98 26.47
N ASP A 39 12.22 9.90 26.93
CA ASP A 39 12.91 8.61 26.99
C ASP A 39 13.16 8.18 25.55
N GLU A 40 14.36 8.48 25.05
CA GLU A 40 14.95 7.80 23.90
C GLU A 40 15.00 6.31 24.23
N LEU A 41 14.05 5.54 23.67
CA LEU A 41 14.17 4.09 23.66
C LEU A 41 15.38 3.76 22.79
N GLU A 42 16.52 3.47 23.43
CA GLU A 42 17.69 2.92 22.75
C GLU A 42 17.25 1.67 21.97
N GLU A 43 17.30 1.75 20.63
CA GLU A 43 17.18 0.60 19.75
C GLU A 43 18.37 -0.32 20.01
N GLN A 44 18.21 -1.26 20.94
CA GLN A 44 19.08 -2.41 21.03
C GLN A 44 18.75 -3.30 19.83
N GLU A 45 19.66 -3.36 18.85
CA GLU A 45 19.63 -4.39 17.81
C GLU A 45 19.72 -5.77 18.48
N GLU A 46 18.58 -6.36 18.82
CA GLU A 46 18.50 -7.76 19.20
C GLU A 46 18.85 -8.60 17.98
N VAL A 47 20.08 -9.14 17.96
CA VAL A 47 20.49 -10.16 17.00
C VAL A 47 19.59 -11.37 17.21
N ALA A 48 18.69 -11.60 16.24
CA ALA A 48 17.71 -12.68 16.29
C ALA A 48 18.39 -14.03 16.60
N PRO A 49 17.80 -14.86 17.49
CA PRO A 49 18.38 -16.13 17.86
C PRO A 49 18.54 -17.03 16.62
N PRO A 50 19.61 -17.84 16.54
CA PRO A 50 20.03 -18.57 15.33
C PRO A 50 19.03 -19.63 14.82
N ASN A 51 17.85 -19.77 15.43
CA ASN A 51 16.85 -20.78 15.13
C ASN A 51 15.40 -20.26 15.10
N ALA A 52 15.19 -18.94 14.96
CA ALA A 52 13.87 -18.42 14.64
C ALA A 52 13.46 -18.85 13.22
N ALA A 53 12.21 -19.27 13.03
CA ALA A 53 11.68 -19.57 11.71
C ALA A 53 11.74 -18.30 10.85
N ARG A 54 12.54 -18.32 9.79
CA ARG A 54 12.67 -17.18 8.87
C ARG A 54 11.35 -16.99 8.14
N VAL A 55 10.89 -15.75 8.10
CA VAL A 55 9.66 -15.37 7.40
C VAL A 55 10.06 -14.66 6.12
N TRP A 56 9.55 -15.12 4.98
CA TRP A 56 9.76 -14.46 3.69
C TRP A 56 9.46 -12.95 3.81
N PRO A 57 10.31 -12.04 3.29
CA PRO A 57 11.33 -12.24 2.26
C PRO A 57 12.71 -12.68 2.75
N GLU A 58 12.89 -12.95 4.05
CA GLU A 58 14.17 -13.46 4.55
C GLU A 58 14.43 -14.89 4.08
N VAL A 59 15.65 -15.15 3.58
CA VAL A 59 16.04 -16.43 2.99
C VAL A 59 17.25 -17.02 3.70
N SER A 60 17.49 -18.33 3.55
CA SER A 60 18.70 -18.96 4.08
C SER A 60 19.98 -18.36 3.45
N THR A 61 21.11 -18.41 4.15
CA THR A 61 22.39 -17.95 3.59
C THR A 61 22.78 -18.74 2.33
N GLU A 62 22.36 -20.01 2.25
CA GLU A 62 22.57 -20.85 1.07
C GLU A 62 21.68 -20.42 -0.10
N GLN A 63 20.38 -20.23 0.12
CA GLN A 63 19.46 -19.71 -0.90
C GLN A 63 19.88 -18.32 -1.38
N GLY A 64 20.23 -17.41 -0.47
CA GLY A 64 20.70 -16.08 -0.82
C GLY A 64 21.97 -16.10 -1.68
N LYS A 65 22.89 -17.04 -1.43
CA LYS A 65 24.06 -17.25 -2.30
C LYS A 65 23.67 -17.77 -3.67
N ARG A 66 22.73 -18.73 -3.75
CA ARG A 66 22.21 -19.25 -5.02
C ARG A 66 21.58 -18.15 -5.85
N TYR A 67 20.70 -17.33 -5.26
CA TYR A 67 20.05 -16.21 -5.95
C TYR A 67 21.07 -15.22 -6.48
N LYS A 68 22.05 -14.86 -5.65
CA LYS A 68 23.12 -13.95 -6.07
C LYS A 68 23.93 -14.52 -7.24
N GLN A 69 24.27 -15.81 -7.22
CA GLN A 69 25.01 -16.44 -8.33
C GLN A 69 24.23 -16.43 -9.64
N GLU A 70 22.94 -16.72 -9.59
CA GLU A 70 22.04 -16.65 -10.76
C GLU A 70 21.95 -15.23 -11.30
N LEU A 71 21.73 -14.24 -10.43
CA LEU A 71 21.67 -12.83 -10.80
C LEU A 71 22.96 -12.33 -11.45
N GLU A 72 24.12 -12.67 -10.89
CA GLU A 72 25.42 -12.30 -11.47
C GLU A 72 25.65 -12.99 -12.82
N THR A 73 25.17 -14.22 -12.98
CA THR A 73 25.25 -14.94 -14.27
C THR A 73 24.41 -14.23 -15.32
N VAL A 74 23.14 -13.93 -15.02
CA VAL A 74 22.24 -13.21 -15.93
C VAL A 74 22.77 -11.83 -16.26
N LYS A 75 23.28 -11.06 -15.28
CA LYS A 75 23.89 -9.75 -15.53
C LYS A 75 25.13 -9.81 -16.44
N ALA A 76 25.84 -10.93 -16.44
CA ALA A 76 27.02 -11.11 -17.28
C ALA A 76 26.67 -11.57 -18.71
N THR A 77 25.53 -12.23 -18.91
CA THR A 77 25.13 -12.83 -20.20
C THR A 77 24.05 -12.05 -20.94
N TYR A 78 23.19 -11.33 -20.23
CA TYR A 78 22.07 -10.60 -20.82
C TYR A 78 22.55 -9.29 -21.46
N GLU A 79 22.24 -9.11 -22.74
CA GLU A 79 22.50 -7.87 -23.47
C GLU A 79 21.25 -6.99 -23.42
N ASP A 80 21.31 -5.89 -22.65
CA ASP A 80 20.23 -4.89 -22.59
C ASP A 80 20.32 -3.95 -23.79
N GLU A 81 19.30 -3.96 -24.66
CA GLU A 81 19.19 -3.03 -25.79
C GLU A 81 18.78 -1.64 -25.26
N VAL A 82 19.75 -0.85 -24.81
CA VAL A 82 19.50 0.49 -24.26
C VAL A 82 19.04 1.45 -25.36
N ASP A 83 17.76 1.83 -25.36
CA ASP A 83 17.25 2.95 -26.15
C ASP A 83 17.66 4.29 -25.53
N ILE A 84 18.77 4.85 -26.03
CA ILE A 84 19.29 6.16 -25.62
C ILE A 84 18.34 7.33 -25.93
N PHE A 85 17.31 7.13 -26.76
CA PHE A 85 16.33 8.16 -27.10
C PHE A 85 15.05 8.07 -26.26
N ASP A 86 14.92 7.05 -25.39
CA ASP A 86 13.83 6.99 -24.43
C ASP A 86 14.04 7.99 -23.28
N THR A 87 13.61 9.22 -23.54
CA THR A 87 13.61 10.32 -22.56
C THR A 87 12.80 10.02 -21.30
N THR A 88 11.92 9.01 -21.29
CA THR A 88 11.11 8.67 -20.12
C THR A 88 11.84 7.77 -19.13
N MET A 89 12.84 7.02 -19.60
CA MET A 89 13.67 6.14 -18.78
C MET A 89 15.00 6.78 -18.38
N VAL A 90 15.39 7.87 -19.04
CA VAL A 90 16.58 8.66 -18.69
C VAL A 90 17.80 7.75 -18.51
N SER A 91 18.12 6.98 -19.55
CA SER A 91 19.08 5.86 -19.49
C SER A 91 20.43 6.25 -18.88
N GLU A 92 20.87 7.49 -19.07
CA GLU A 92 22.11 8.05 -18.51
C GLU A 92 22.18 8.04 -16.97
N TYR A 93 21.03 8.18 -16.31
CA TYR A 93 20.93 8.24 -14.85
C TYR A 93 20.16 7.05 -14.26
N SER A 94 19.67 6.14 -15.10
CA SER A 94 18.78 5.05 -14.68
C SER A 94 19.40 4.22 -13.56
N ASP A 95 20.66 3.81 -13.71
CA ASP A 95 21.31 2.96 -12.70
C ASP A 95 21.53 3.70 -11.38
N ASP A 96 22.05 4.94 -11.43
CA ASP A 96 22.23 5.79 -10.24
C ASP A 96 20.90 6.05 -9.50
N ILE A 97 19.83 6.30 -10.27
CA ILE A 97 18.48 6.54 -9.71
C ILE A 97 18.00 5.29 -8.98
N PHE A 98 18.08 4.11 -9.60
CA PHE A 98 17.58 2.89 -8.98
C PHE A 98 18.49 2.38 -7.86
N GLU A 99 19.79 2.64 -7.89
CA GLU A 99 20.68 2.40 -6.75
C GLU A 99 20.28 3.27 -5.55
N TYR A 100 20.09 4.57 -5.77
CA TYR A 100 19.62 5.48 -4.72
C TYR A 100 18.22 5.11 -4.20
N MET A 101 17.29 4.74 -5.09
CA MET A 101 15.97 4.26 -4.67
C MET A 101 16.03 2.98 -3.84
N ALA A 102 17.00 2.09 -4.10
CA ALA A 102 17.19 0.86 -3.33
C ALA A 102 17.68 1.16 -1.90
N GLU A 103 18.53 2.19 -1.72
CA GLU A 103 18.92 2.68 -0.40
C GLU A 103 17.72 3.29 0.33
N LEU A 104 16.95 4.14 -0.35
CA LEU A 104 15.79 4.81 0.24
C LEU A 104 14.67 3.83 0.62
N GLU A 105 14.42 2.79 -0.17
CA GLU A 105 13.33 1.86 0.15
C GLU A 105 13.59 1.08 1.44
N GLU A 106 14.86 0.80 1.79
CA GLU A 106 15.25 0.21 3.08
C GLU A 106 14.93 1.16 4.23
N GLU A 107 15.31 2.43 4.11
CA GLU A 107 15.11 3.45 5.15
C GLU A 107 13.62 3.82 5.36
N MET A 108 12.77 3.51 4.39
CA MET A 108 11.34 3.84 4.40
C MET A 108 10.44 2.65 4.75
N MET A 109 11.01 1.53 5.19
CA MET A 109 10.21 0.40 5.66
C MET A 109 9.54 0.71 7.01
N PRO A 110 8.26 0.33 7.19
CA PRO A 110 7.63 0.34 8.49
C PRO A 110 8.16 -0.80 9.38
N GLY A 111 7.90 -0.72 10.69
CA GLY A 111 8.21 -1.80 11.62
C GLY A 111 7.42 -3.06 11.29
N VAL A 112 8.12 -4.16 11.06
CA VAL A 112 7.58 -5.41 10.52
C VAL A 112 6.38 -5.98 11.31
N ASP A 113 6.40 -5.85 12.64
CA ASP A 113 5.34 -6.32 13.53
C ASP A 113 4.83 -5.18 14.43
N TYR A 114 4.67 -3.98 13.87
CA TYR A 114 4.20 -2.83 14.63
C TYR A 114 2.84 -3.06 15.29
N MET A 115 2.03 -4.01 14.81
CA MET A 115 0.74 -4.31 15.40
C MET A 115 0.87 -4.95 16.78
N SER A 116 2.01 -5.57 17.11
CA SER A 116 2.28 -6.11 18.45
C SER A 116 2.32 -5.05 19.56
N SER A 117 2.70 -3.81 19.22
CA SER A 117 2.72 -2.68 20.16
C SER A 117 1.36 -1.98 20.28
N GLN A 118 0.42 -2.28 19.38
CA GLN A 118 -0.89 -1.66 19.33
C GLN A 118 -1.87 -2.35 20.29
N THR A 119 -2.57 -1.57 21.11
CA THR A 119 -3.48 -2.10 22.14
C THR A 119 -4.92 -2.28 21.67
N GLU A 120 -5.39 -1.46 20.72
CA GLU A 120 -6.79 -1.41 20.29
C GLU A 120 -7.03 -1.72 18.81
N ILE A 121 -5.97 -1.70 17.99
CA ILE A 121 -6.08 -1.90 16.54
C ILE A 121 -5.53 -3.26 16.13
N THR A 122 -6.09 -3.82 15.06
CA THR A 122 -5.71 -5.12 14.50
C THR A 122 -5.37 -5.01 13.02
N TRP A 123 -4.76 -6.05 12.45
CA TRP A 123 -4.52 -6.14 11.01
C TRP A 123 -5.79 -6.05 10.18
N ASP A 124 -6.91 -6.61 10.65
CA ASP A 124 -8.21 -6.48 9.97
C ASP A 124 -8.69 -5.02 9.93
N MET A 125 -8.49 -4.28 11.02
CA MET A 125 -8.83 -2.85 11.07
C MET A 125 -7.96 -2.02 10.13
N ARG A 126 -6.66 -2.37 9.99
CA ARG A 126 -5.79 -1.79 8.98
C ARG A 126 -6.30 -2.10 7.57
N GLN A 127 -6.67 -3.35 7.29
CA GLN A 127 -7.21 -3.73 5.97
C GLN A 127 -8.48 -2.93 5.64
N LEU A 128 -9.40 -2.77 6.60
CA LEU A 128 -10.60 -1.94 6.43
C LEU A 128 -10.27 -0.47 6.16
N LEU A 129 -9.28 0.09 6.87
CA LEU A 129 -8.81 1.46 6.63
C LEU A 129 -8.24 1.61 5.22
N VAL A 130 -7.37 0.69 4.78
CA VAL A 130 -6.74 0.72 3.46
C VAL A 130 -7.78 0.59 2.35
N ASP A 131 -8.74 -0.32 2.48
CA ASP A 131 -9.83 -0.48 1.51
C ASP A 131 -10.70 0.79 1.40
N TRP A 132 -10.94 1.46 2.53
CA TRP A 132 -11.61 2.75 2.55
C TRP A 132 -10.77 3.88 1.92
N LEU A 133 -9.46 3.93 2.19
CA LEU A 133 -8.55 4.90 1.55
C LEU A 133 -8.45 4.71 0.04
N LEU A 134 -8.51 3.47 -0.46
CA LEU A 134 -8.62 3.15 -1.88
C LEU A 134 -9.89 3.75 -2.50
N GLN A 135 -11.02 3.72 -1.78
CA GLN A 135 -12.26 4.34 -2.21
C GLN A 135 -12.12 5.87 -2.31
N VAL A 136 -11.54 6.49 -1.28
CA VAL A 136 -11.25 7.93 -1.22
C VAL A 136 -10.35 8.37 -2.38
N HIS A 137 -9.21 7.69 -2.54
CA HIS A 137 -8.25 7.89 -3.63
C HIS A 137 -8.93 7.93 -5.00
N ARG A 138 -9.78 6.92 -5.26
CA ARG A 138 -10.51 6.80 -6.52
C ARG A 138 -11.55 7.90 -6.70
N ARG A 139 -12.25 8.30 -5.63
CA ARG A 139 -13.29 9.35 -5.67
C ARG A 139 -12.73 10.71 -6.06
N TYR A 140 -11.52 11.01 -5.58
CA TYR A 140 -10.83 12.27 -5.85
C TYR A 140 -9.89 12.22 -7.06
N HIS A 141 -9.86 11.09 -7.77
CA HIS A 141 -9.04 10.90 -8.98
C HIS A 141 -7.54 11.20 -8.76
N MET A 142 -7.04 10.88 -7.56
CA MET A 142 -5.64 11.08 -7.20
C MET A 142 -4.72 10.14 -7.99
N LEU A 143 -3.45 10.52 -8.10
CA LEU A 143 -2.37 9.70 -8.64
C LEU A 143 -2.19 8.44 -7.77
N PRO A 144 -1.94 7.26 -8.34
CA PRO A 144 -1.66 6.07 -7.54
C PRO A 144 -0.50 6.24 -6.57
N GLU A 145 0.51 7.02 -6.95
CA GLU A 145 1.66 7.39 -6.13
C GLU A 145 1.22 8.00 -4.79
N THR A 146 0.19 8.84 -4.79
CA THR A 146 -0.40 9.43 -3.59
C THR A 146 -0.93 8.37 -2.62
N LEU A 147 -1.60 7.33 -3.12
CA LEU A 147 -2.11 6.23 -2.29
C LEU A 147 -0.96 5.46 -1.63
N TRP A 148 0.07 5.13 -2.41
CA TRP A 148 1.25 4.41 -1.95
C TRP A 148 1.98 5.18 -0.85
N ILE A 149 2.21 6.48 -1.05
CA ILE A 149 2.80 7.37 -0.03
C ILE A 149 1.90 7.42 1.22
N ALA A 150 0.58 7.59 1.06
CA ALA A 150 -0.35 7.67 2.18
C ALA A 150 -0.31 6.40 3.05
N ILE A 151 -0.29 5.21 2.45
CA ILE A 151 -0.25 3.95 3.20
C ILE A 151 1.10 3.77 3.89
N ASN A 152 2.21 4.13 3.23
CA ASN A 152 3.53 4.12 3.88
C ASN A 152 3.58 5.05 5.10
N ILE A 153 2.99 6.25 5.01
CA ILE A 153 2.85 7.19 6.14
C ILE A 153 2.06 6.54 7.27
N VAL A 154 0.92 5.89 6.98
CA VAL A 154 0.11 5.20 7.99
C VAL A 154 0.94 4.13 8.71
N ASP A 155 1.58 3.23 7.96
CA ASP A 155 2.32 2.11 8.55
C ASP A 155 3.53 2.57 9.39
N ARG A 156 4.30 3.55 8.90
CA ARG A 156 5.44 4.12 9.65
C ARG A 156 4.99 4.93 10.86
N PHE A 157 3.85 5.60 10.78
CA PHE A 157 3.29 6.32 11.92
C PHE A 157 2.83 5.34 13.02
N LEU A 158 2.11 4.28 12.63
CA LEU A 158 1.68 3.21 13.55
C LEU A 158 2.85 2.40 14.12
N THR A 159 4.01 2.40 13.45
CA THR A 159 5.25 1.87 14.02
C THR A 159 5.71 2.63 15.25
N LYS A 160 5.62 3.97 15.22
CA LYS A 160 6.15 4.84 16.27
C LYS A 160 5.11 5.27 17.31
N ARG A 161 3.81 5.13 17.03
CA ARG A 161 2.72 5.65 17.87
C ARG A 161 1.61 4.62 18.06
N VAL A 162 1.23 4.40 19.32
CA VAL A 162 0.02 3.67 19.67
C VAL A 162 -1.20 4.55 19.38
N VAL A 163 -2.16 4.01 18.64
CA VAL A 163 -3.35 4.75 18.19
C VAL A 163 -4.61 4.03 18.67
N SER A 164 -5.57 4.79 19.20
CA SER A 164 -6.87 4.23 19.57
C SER A 164 -7.72 3.91 18.34
N ARG A 165 -8.63 2.96 18.47
CA ARG A 165 -9.54 2.56 17.40
C ARG A 165 -10.30 3.74 16.79
N VAL A 166 -10.72 4.69 17.62
CA VAL A 166 -11.52 5.86 17.22
C VAL A 166 -10.71 6.85 16.36
N LYS A 167 -9.39 6.89 16.55
CA LYS A 167 -8.50 7.84 15.85
C LYS A 167 -7.82 7.22 14.62
N LEU A 168 -7.98 5.92 14.37
CA LEU A 168 -7.36 5.23 13.22
C LEU A 168 -7.77 5.84 11.87
N GLN A 169 -9.05 6.14 11.66
CA GLN A 169 -9.50 6.78 10.41
C GLN A 169 -8.94 8.20 10.27
N LEU A 170 -8.86 8.98 11.36
CA LEU A 170 -8.23 10.31 11.34
C LEU A 170 -6.76 10.22 10.88
N VAL A 171 -6.01 9.21 11.34
CA VAL A 171 -4.63 8.98 10.89
C VAL A 171 -4.60 8.71 9.37
N GLY A 172 -5.47 7.83 8.86
CA GLY A 172 -5.53 7.54 7.42
C GLY A 172 -5.88 8.76 6.57
N VAL A 173 -6.91 9.53 6.97
CA VAL A 173 -7.31 10.79 6.30
C VAL A 173 -6.17 11.78 6.27
N THR A 174 -5.50 11.95 7.41
CA THR A 174 -4.37 12.87 7.57
C THR A 174 -3.19 12.44 6.70
N ALA A 175 -2.89 11.14 6.65
CA ALA A 175 -1.84 10.60 5.80
C ALA A 175 -2.11 10.84 4.31
N MET A 176 -3.36 10.63 3.87
CA MET A 176 -3.79 10.95 2.50
C MET A 176 -3.72 12.45 2.21
N PHE A 177 -4.07 13.30 3.18
CA PHE A 177 -3.93 14.76 3.04
C PHE A 177 -2.47 15.16 2.85
N ILE A 178 -1.56 14.66 3.68
CA ILE A 178 -0.10 14.91 3.55
C ILE A 178 0.41 14.41 2.20
N ALA A 179 0.09 13.17 1.83
CA ALA A 179 0.52 12.58 0.56
C ALA A 179 -0.01 13.38 -0.64
N SER A 180 -1.26 13.84 -0.59
CA SER A 180 -1.84 14.65 -1.67
C SER A 180 -1.14 15.99 -1.84
N LYS A 181 -0.76 16.65 -0.74
CA LYS A 181 0.03 17.90 -0.81
C LYS A 181 1.44 17.68 -1.36
N TYR A 182 1.98 16.48 -1.22
CA TYR A 182 3.30 16.14 -1.71
C TYR A 182 3.30 15.79 -3.21
N GLU A 183 2.35 14.96 -3.63
CA GLU A 183 2.37 14.34 -4.96
C GLU A 183 1.45 15.02 -5.99
N GLU A 184 0.33 15.60 -5.55
CA GLU A 184 -0.64 16.18 -6.48
C GLU A 184 -0.25 17.59 -6.92
N ILE A 185 -0.44 17.87 -8.21
CA ILE A 185 -0.32 19.24 -8.75
C ILE A 185 -1.34 20.17 -8.06
N LEU A 186 -2.55 19.67 -7.85
CA LEU A 186 -3.65 20.37 -7.20
C LEU A 186 -4.22 19.51 -6.08
N ALA A 187 -3.56 19.56 -4.92
CA ALA A 187 -4.03 18.85 -3.73
C ALA A 187 -5.41 19.35 -3.27
N PRO A 188 -6.34 18.45 -2.86
CA PRO A 188 -7.61 18.86 -2.29
C PRO A 188 -7.42 19.70 -1.02
N SER A 189 -8.33 20.64 -0.78
CA SER A 189 -8.27 21.45 0.44
C SER A 189 -8.59 20.61 1.67
N VAL A 190 -8.19 21.07 2.86
CA VAL A 190 -8.58 20.41 4.11
C VAL A 190 -10.10 20.33 4.27
N ASP A 191 -10.86 21.27 3.71
CA ASP A 191 -12.33 21.25 3.79
C ASP A 191 -12.92 20.10 2.95
N GLU A 192 -12.27 19.69 1.84
CA GLU A 192 -12.61 18.47 1.10
C GLU A 192 -12.36 17.20 1.93
N PHE A 193 -11.28 17.17 2.71
CA PHE A 193 -11.00 16.06 3.63
C PHE A 193 -11.95 16.02 4.84
N VAL A 194 -12.43 17.17 5.31
CA VAL A 194 -13.54 17.20 6.29
C VAL A 194 -14.80 16.61 5.65
N PHE A 195 -15.14 17.03 4.42
CA PHE A 195 -16.31 16.54 3.71
C PHE A 195 -16.25 15.02 3.41
N MET A 196 -15.08 14.47 3.03
CA MET A 196 -14.95 13.04 2.73
C MET A 196 -15.20 12.13 3.93
N THR A 197 -14.98 12.66 5.14
CA THR A 197 -15.20 11.94 6.40
C THR A 197 -16.62 12.12 6.91
N GLU A 198 -17.52 12.65 6.07
CA GLU A 198 -18.91 12.98 6.40
C GLU A 198 -19.01 13.96 7.60
N ASN A 199 -18.02 14.86 7.73
CA ASN A 199 -17.83 15.74 8.89
C ASN A 199 -17.58 14.99 10.21
N GLY A 200 -17.05 13.77 10.14
CA GLY A 200 -16.63 13.00 11.32
C GLY A 200 -15.45 13.60 12.07
N TYR A 201 -14.68 14.48 11.41
CA TYR A 201 -13.56 15.21 12.02
C TYR A 201 -13.58 16.69 11.65
N SER A 202 -13.14 17.53 12.59
CA SER A 202 -12.99 18.96 12.34
C SER A 202 -11.72 19.27 11.54
N LYS A 203 -11.70 20.44 10.91
CA LYS A 203 -10.51 20.97 10.24
C LYS A 203 -9.31 21.07 11.19
N GLU A 204 -9.55 21.52 12.41
CA GLU A 204 -8.55 21.66 13.46
C GLU A 204 -7.96 20.29 13.86
N GLU A 205 -8.80 19.25 13.92
CA GLU A 205 -8.34 17.88 14.19
C GLU A 205 -7.41 17.36 13.10
N ILE A 206 -7.76 17.54 11.82
CA ILE A 206 -6.91 17.13 10.69
C ILE A 206 -5.59 17.91 10.70
N LEU A 207 -5.62 19.24 10.90
CA LEU A 207 -4.42 20.06 10.96
C LEU A 207 -3.55 19.79 12.20
N LYS A 208 -4.15 19.34 13.31
CA LYS A 208 -3.41 18.86 14.47
C LYS A 208 -2.77 17.50 14.19
N GLY A 209 -3.53 16.57 13.61
CA GLY A 209 -3.04 15.27 13.18
C GLY A 209 -1.85 15.41 12.23
N GLU A 210 -1.94 16.31 11.26
CA GLU A 210 -0.88 16.57 10.29
C GLU A 210 0.44 16.93 10.97
N ARG A 211 0.41 17.86 11.94
CA ARG A 211 1.60 18.26 12.68
C ARG A 211 2.21 17.09 13.43
N ILE A 212 1.38 16.27 14.08
CA ILE A 212 1.83 15.11 14.85
C ILE A 212 2.47 14.06 13.93
N VAL A 213 1.84 13.77 12.79
CA VAL A 213 2.35 12.79 11.82
C VAL A 213 3.69 13.27 11.24
N LEU A 214 3.77 14.52 10.78
CA LEU A 214 5.00 15.08 10.21
C LEU A 214 6.14 15.13 11.22
N GLN A 215 5.87 15.51 12.47
CA GLN A 215 6.88 15.50 13.54
C GLN A 215 7.35 14.08 13.86
N THR A 216 6.44 13.12 13.96
CA THR A 216 6.76 11.71 14.28
C THR A 216 7.61 11.05 13.18
N LEU A 217 7.37 11.43 11.92
CA LEU A 217 8.12 10.94 10.77
C LEU A 217 9.30 11.82 10.39
N GLU A 218 9.62 12.84 11.21
CA GLU A 218 10.75 13.76 10.99
C GLU A 218 10.73 14.39 9.58
N PHE A 219 9.53 14.65 9.06
CA PHE A 219 9.28 15.18 7.71
C PHE A 219 9.83 14.30 6.57
N ARG A 220 10.16 13.03 6.84
CA ARG A 220 10.64 12.06 5.85
C ARG A 220 9.49 11.44 5.05
N ILE A 221 8.88 12.24 4.17
CA ILE A 221 7.75 11.84 3.30
C ILE A 221 8.22 11.52 1.88
N SER A 222 9.08 12.37 1.32
CA SER A 222 9.50 12.37 -0.09
C SER A 222 10.31 11.15 -0.52
N GLN A 223 10.93 10.47 0.43
CA GLN A 223 11.91 9.42 0.15
C GLN A 223 11.25 8.07 -0.17
N TYR A 224 9.95 7.90 0.09
CA TYR A 224 9.30 6.63 -0.19
C TYR A 224 9.15 6.39 -1.70
N CYS A 225 9.73 5.29 -2.17
CA CYS A 225 9.69 4.88 -3.57
C CYS A 225 8.59 3.85 -3.78
N SER A 226 7.55 4.21 -4.55
CA SER A 226 6.42 3.29 -4.80
C SER A 226 6.83 2.09 -5.66
N PRO A 227 6.13 0.94 -5.55
CA PRO A 227 6.36 -0.21 -6.42
C PRO A 227 6.21 0.09 -7.93
N TYR A 228 5.50 1.15 -8.30
CA TYR A 228 5.25 1.48 -9.71
C TYR A 228 6.49 1.97 -10.46
N SER A 229 7.43 2.61 -9.76
CA SER A 229 8.71 3.01 -10.35
C SER A 229 9.56 1.79 -10.69
N TRP A 230 9.61 0.81 -9.77
CA TRP A 230 10.28 -0.48 -9.99
C TRP A 230 9.60 -1.29 -11.10
N MET A 231 8.27 -1.36 -11.09
CA MET A 231 7.49 -2.03 -12.12
C MET A 231 7.78 -1.47 -13.52
N ARG A 232 7.98 -0.15 -13.65
CA ARG A 232 8.36 0.47 -14.92
C ARG A 232 9.71 -0.04 -15.42
N ARG A 233 10.71 -0.19 -14.54
CA ARG A 233 12.01 -0.81 -14.89
C ARG A 233 11.83 -2.25 -15.37
N ILE A 234 11.08 -3.05 -14.61
CA ILE A 234 10.85 -4.47 -14.92
C ILE A 234 10.11 -4.64 -16.25
N SER A 235 9.20 -3.72 -16.59
CA SER A 235 8.44 -3.75 -17.85
C SER A 235 9.30 -3.59 -19.11
N LYS A 236 10.58 -3.22 -18.99
CA LYS A 236 11.50 -3.23 -20.14
C LYS A 236 11.71 -4.65 -20.69
N ALA A 237 11.61 -5.67 -19.83
CA ALA A 237 11.86 -7.06 -20.21
C ALA A 237 10.87 -7.63 -21.24
N ASP A 238 9.70 -7.00 -21.41
CA ASP A 238 8.67 -7.41 -22.38
C ASP A 238 8.13 -6.25 -23.22
N ASP A 239 8.95 -5.22 -23.46
CA ASP A 239 8.59 -4.05 -24.26
C ASP A 239 7.31 -3.35 -23.78
N TYR A 240 7.11 -3.33 -22.46
CA TYR A 240 6.00 -2.69 -21.77
C TYR A 240 4.62 -3.28 -22.12
N ASP A 241 4.51 -4.61 -22.17
CA ASP A 241 3.24 -5.27 -22.51
C ASP A 241 2.08 -4.78 -21.64
N ILE A 242 1.01 -4.36 -22.32
CA ILE A 242 -0.12 -3.67 -21.68
C ILE A 242 -0.90 -4.63 -20.78
N GLN A 243 -1.02 -5.92 -21.16
CA GLN A 243 -1.77 -6.91 -20.39
C GLN A 243 -1.03 -7.23 -19.09
N THR A 244 0.27 -7.55 -19.20
CA THR A 244 1.13 -7.83 -18.06
C THR A 244 1.15 -6.66 -17.09
N ARG A 245 1.36 -5.43 -17.58
CA ARG A 245 1.41 -4.23 -16.72
C ARG A 245 0.08 -3.92 -16.05
N THR A 246 -1.04 -4.07 -16.76
CA THR A 246 -2.36 -3.78 -16.19
C THR A 246 -2.70 -4.77 -15.08
N LEU A 247 -2.42 -6.06 -15.32
CA LEU A 247 -2.62 -7.12 -14.34
C LEU A 247 -1.65 -6.99 -13.15
N SER A 248 -0.38 -6.69 -13.41
CA SER A 248 0.64 -6.46 -12.38
C SER A 248 0.27 -5.29 -11.47
N LYS A 249 -0.21 -4.15 -12.01
CA LYS A 249 -0.70 -3.02 -11.19
C LYS A 249 -1.84 -3.43 -10.26
N PHE A 250 -2.78 -4.25 -10.74
CA PHE A 250 -3.84 -4.79 -9.90
C PHE A 250 -3.25 -5.63 -8.76
N LEU A 251 -2.40 -6.61 -9.09
CA LEU A 251 -1.82 -7.55 -8.13
C LEU A 251 -0.96 -6.83 -7.08
N THR A 252 -0.17 -5.85 -7.49
CA THR A 252 0.60 -4.99 -6.58
C THR A 252 -0.31 -4.17 -5.67
N GLU A 253 -1.46 -3.64 -6.14
CA GLU A 253 -2.39 -2.96 -5.22
C GLU A 253 -3.12 -3.93 -4.26
N VAL A 254 -3.26 -5.21 -4.60
CA VAL A 254 -3.80 -6.22 -3.67
C VAL A 254 -2.89 -6.40 -2.47
N THR A 255 -1.56 -6.27 -2.62
CA THR A 255 -0.62 -6.40 -1.50
C THR A 255 -0.81 -5.34 -0.42
N LEU A 256 -1.44 -4.20 -0.74
CA LEU A 256 -1.76 -3.16 0.24
C LEU A 256 -2.71 -3.66 1.33
N LEU A 257 -3.56 -4.64 1.01
CA LEU A 257 -4.61 -5.16 1.89
C LEU A 257 -4.11 -6.30 2.78
N ASP A 258 -3.00 -6.94 2.45
CA ASP A 258 -2.46 -8.08 3.17
C ASP A 258 -1.24 -7.67 4.01
N TYR A 259 -1.36 -7.82 5.32
CA TYR A 259 -0.32 -7.42 6.26
C TYR A 259 1.00 -8.20 6.08
N ARG A 260 0.96 -9.40 5.47
CA ARG A 260 2.15 -10.20 5.20
C ARG A 260 3.11 -9.49 4.24
N PHE A 261 2.63 -8.52 3.44
CA PHE A 261 3.45 -7.71 2.56
C PHE A 261 4.04 -6.45 3.21
N VAL A 262 3.69 -6.10 4.45
CA VAL A 262 4.24 -4.91 5.15
C VAL A 262 5.76 -4.99 5.33
N ARG A 263 6.30 -6.20 5.47
CA ARG A 263 7.74 -6.50 5.58
C ARG A 263 8.47 -6.56 4.23
N VAL A 264 7.76 -6.43 3.12
CA VAL A 264 8.30 -6.67 1.78
C VAL A 264 8.64 -5.33 1.14
N LYS A 265 9.87 -5.22 0.65
CA LYS A 265 10.33 -3.99 -0.02
C LYS A 265 9.50 -3.68 -1.27
N PRO A 266 9.26 -2.38 -1.59
CA PRO A 266 8.56 -1.96 -2.79
C PRO A 266 9.09 -2.58 -4.10
N SER A 267 10.41 -2.73 -4.25
CA SER A 267 11.04 -3.40 -5.39
C SER A 267 10.59 -4.86 -5.54
N LEU A 268 10.58 -5.61 -4.44
CA LEU A 268 10.14 -7.01 -4.40
C LEU A 268 8.62 -7.14 -4.59
N VAL A 269 7.82 -6.22 -4.04
CA VAL A 269 6.37 -6.15 -4.30
C VAL A 269 6.09 -5.96 -5.79
N ALA A 270 6.85 -5.10 -6.47
CA ALA A 270 6.73 -4.90 -7.92
C ALA A 270 7.10 -6.16 -8.72
N ALA A 271 8.17 -6.84 -8.33
CA ALA A 271 8.61 -8.09 -8.95
C ALA A 271 7.58 -9.22 -8.76
N VAL A 272 7.03 -9.38 -7.56
CA VAL A 272 5.98 -10.36 -7.25
C VAL A 272 4.72 -10.09 -8.07
N GLY A 273 4.28 -8.83 -8.16
CA GLY A 273 3.12 -8.44 -8.98
C GLY A 273 3.34 -8.76 -10.47
N MET A 274 4.54 -8.47 -11.00
CA MET A 274 4.89 -8.77 -12.39
C MET A 274 4.98 -10.26 -12.67
N TYR A 275 5.67 -11.01 -11.80
CA TYR A 275 5.81 -12.46 -11.91
C TYR A 275 4.46 -13.15 -11.87
N THR A 276 3.59 -12.77 -10.94
CA THR A 276 2.24 -13.31 -10.82
C THR A 276 1.42 -13.01 -12.07
N ALA A 277 1.49 -11.79 -12.62
CA ALA A 277 0.83 -11.45 -13.87
C ALA A 277 1.31 -12.33 -15.03
N ARG A 278 2.62 -12.56 -15.13
CA ARG A 278 3.22 -13.39 -16.18
C ARG A 278 2.81 -14.86 -16.09
N LYS A 279 2.82 -15.44 -14.89
CA LYS A 279 2.29 -16.79 -14.63
C LYS A 279 0.82 -16.89 -15.03
N MET A 280 0.00 -15.92 -14.64
CA MET A 280 -1.42 -15.90 -15.01
C MET A 280 -1.63 -15.78 -16.53
N LEU A 281 -0.75 -15.08 -17.25
CA LEU A 281 -0.79 -14.93 -18.71
C LEU A 281 -0.05 -16.06 -19.46
N ASN A 282 0.41 -17.09 -18.75
CA ASN A 282 1.16 -18.23 -19.29
C ASN A 282 2.42 -17.80 -20.05
N THR A 283 3.20 -16.91 -19.42
CA THR A 283 4.49 -16.42 -19.93
C THR A 283 5.60 -16.62 -18.88
N ASP A 284 6.80 -16.93 -19.34
CA ASP A 284 7.92 -17.31 -18.46
C ASP A 284 8.60 -16.10 -17.80
N TRP A 285 9.23 -16.31 -16.65
CA TRP A 285 10.14 -15.33 -16.03
C TRP A 285 11.51 -15.40 -16.69
N SER A 286 11.66 -14.74 -17.84
CA SER A 286 12.88 -14.80 -18.66
C SER A 286 14.08 -14.09 -18.01
N GLU A 287 15.27 -14.29 -18.58
CA GLU A 287 16.51 -13.62 -18.15
C GLU A 287 16.37 -12.08 -18.10
N GLY A 288 15.62 -11.47 -19.02
CA GLY A 288 15.35 -10.03 -18.98
C GLY A 288 14.58 -9.58 -17.74
N PHE A 289 13.63 -10.39 -17.26
CA PHE A 289 12.92 -10.10 -16.01
C PHE A 289 13.83 -10.24 -14.80
N VAL A 290 14.67 -11.29 -14.77
CA VAL A 290 15.68 -11.47 -13.72
C VAL A 290 16.66 -10.30 -13.70
N PHE A 291 17.12 -9.84 -14.87
CA PHE A 291 18.01 -8.71 -15.04
C PHE A 291 17.42 -7.40 -14.51
N HIS A 292 16.22 -7.01 -14.99
CA HIS A 292 15.62 -5.72 -14.63
C HIS A 292 14.99 -5.68 -13.23
N SER A 293 14.55 -6.81 -12.69
CA SER A 293 13.97 -6.88 -11.33
C SER A 293 14.99 -7.13 -10.23
N GLY A 294 16.13 -7.72 -10.56
CA GLY A 294 17.07 -8.22 -9.55
C GLY A 294 16.54 -9.39 -8.73
N CYS A 295 15.48 -10.08 -9.19
CA CYS A 295 14.84 -11.18 -8.46
C CYS A 295 14.79 -12.47 -9.30
N THR A 296 15.18 -13.58 -8.69
CA THR A 296 15.04 -14.92 -9.27
C THR A 296 13.60 -15.42 -9.12
N GLU A 297 13.18 -16.35 -9.98
CA GLU A 297 11.84 -16.94 -9.90
C GLU A 297 11.58 -17.59 -8.53
N GLU A 298 12.54 -18.34 -8.01
CA GLU A 298 12.41 -19.02 -6.71
C GLU A 298 12.15 -18.03 -5.56
N HIS A 299 12.76 -16.83 -5.60
CA HIS A 299 12.55 -15.82 -4.57
C HIS A 299 11.12 -15.23 -4.59
N LEU A 300 10.46 -15.26 -5.74
CA LEU A 300 9.13 -14.67 -5.96
C LEU A 300 7.99 -15.64 -5.66
N LEU A 301 8.24 -16.95 -5.69
CA LEU A 301 7.25 -18.00 -5.44
C LEU A 301 6.46 -17.83 -4.13
N PRO A 302 7.07 -17.53 -2.98
CA PRO A 302 6.31 -17.32 -1.75
C PRO A 302 5.35 -16.13 -1.87
N GLY A 303 5.81 -14.99 -2.41
CA GLY A 303 4.96 -13.82 -2.62
C GLY A 303 3.81 -14.09 -3.59
N PHE A 304 4.07 -14.85 -4.65
CA PHE A 304 3.04 -15.34 -5.57
C PHE A 304 1.95 -16.13 -4.82
N ARG A 305 2.34 -17.09 -3.99
CA ARG A 305 1.40 -17.91 -3.18
C ARG A 305 0.56 -17.06 -2.24
N LEU A 306 1.17 -16.08 -1.56
CA LEU A 306 0.43 -15.14 -0.69
C LEU A 306 -0.62 -14.33 -1.47
N LEU A 307 -0.31 -13.92 -2.70
CA LEU A 307 -1.28 -13.26 -3.57
C LEU A 307 -2.40 -14.21 -3.98
N ILE A 308 -2.11 -15.44 -4.38
CA ILE A 308 -3.15 -16.42 -4.77
C ILE A 308 -4.08 -16.72 -3.58
N ASP A 309 -3.52 -16.92 -2.40
CA ASP A 309 -4.27 -17.08 -1.14
C ASP A 309 -5.19 -15.88 -0.91
N LYS A 310 -4.67 -14.65 -0.97
CA LYS A 310 -5.48 -13.43 -0.81
C LYS A 310 -6.56 -13.29 -1.88
N LEU A 311 -6.25 -13.67 -3.11
CA LEU A 311 -7.18 -13.68 -4.23
C LEU A 311 -8.21 -14.78 -4.12
N ASN A 312 -8.15 -15.70 -3.14
CA ASN A 312 -9.13 -16.75 -2.87
C ASN A 312 -10.00 -16.48 -1.63
N ASP A 313 -9.73 -15.41 -0.85
CA ASP A 313 -10.60 -14.94 0.25
C ASP A 313 -12.08 -14.88 -0.16
N GLU A 314 -12.99 -15.37 0.67
CA GLU A 314 -14.43 -15.42 0.34
C GLU A 314 -15.02 -14.04 0.03
N GLU A 315 -14.56 -13.01 0.76
CA GLU A 315 -15.07 -11.64 0.66
C GLU A 315 -14.23 -10.74 -0.28
N PHE A 316 -13.25 -11.29 -1.01
CA PHE A 316 -12.35 -10.51 -1.86
C PHE A 316 -13.10 -9.63 -2.88
N GLU A 317 -14.17 -10.16 -3.48
CA GLU A 317 -14.97 -9.43 -4.47
C GLU A 317 -15.67 -8.18 -3.90
N GLN A 318 -15.84 -8.14 -2.57
CA GLN A 318 -16.45 -7.00 -1.89
C GLN A 318 -15.47 -5.82 -1.74
N GLN A 319 -14.16 -6.08 -1.82
CA GLN A 319 -13.11 -5.08 -1.64
C GLN A 319 -13.10 -4.05 -2.78
N HIS A 320 -12.72 -2.82 -2.46
CA HIS A 320 -12.66 -1.72 -3.41
C HIS A 320 -11.60 -1.91 -4.49
N VAL A 321 -10.48 -2.58 -4.19
CA VAL A 321 -9.46 -2.92 -5.19
C VAL A 321 -10.06 -3.80 -6.30
N PHE A 322 -10.86 -4.82 -5.94
CA PHE A 322 -11.52 -5.69 -6.90
C PHE A 322 -12.48 -4.89 -7.78
N LYS A 323 -13.35 -4.07 -7.16
CA LYS A 323 -14.32 -3.22 -7.86
C LYS A 323 -13.65 -2.14 -8.73
N LYS A 324 -12.46 -1.66 -8.38
CA LYS A 324 -11.66 -0.72 -9.19
C LYS A 324 -11.22 -1.39 -10.48
N TYR A 325 -10.59 -2.56 -10.39
CA TYR A 325 -10.00 -3.26 -11.53
C TYR A 325 -10.96 -4.15 -12.32
N ALA A 326 -12.22 -4.26 -11.88
CA ALA A 326 -13.30 -4.92 -12.64
C ALA A 326 -13.79 -4.05 -13.82
N ASP A 327 -13.43 -2.77 -13.82
CA ASP A 327 -13.76 -1.83 -14.89
C ASP A 327 -13.05 -2.21 -16.20
N LYS A 328 -13.73 -2.00 -17.33
CA LYS A 328 -13.18 -2.25 -18.67
C LYS A 328 -11.91 -1.45 -18.94
N LYS A 329 -11.75 -0.27 -18.33
CA LYS A 329 -10.52 0.54 -18.46
C LYS A 329 -9.27 -0.16 -17.94
N PHE A 330 -9.44 -1.15 -17.05
CA PHE A 330 -8.37 -1.98 -16.51
C PHE A 330 -8.43 -3.41 -17.06
N LEU A 331 -9.00 -3.60 -18.25
CA LEU A 331 -9.11 -4.90 -18.91
C LEU A 331 -9.84 -5.96 -18.08
N LYS A 332 -10.65 -5.54 -17.10
CA LYS A 332 -11.28 -6.43 -16.11
C LYS A 332 -10.26 -7.33 -15.37
N ALA A 333 -9.06 -6.80 -15.12
CA ALA A 333 -7.94 -7.55 -14.54
C ALA A 333 -8.30 -8.28 -13.23
N SER A 334 -9.11 -7.67 -12.35
CA SER A 334 -9.49 -8.32 -11.09
C SER A 334 -10.40 -9.53 -11.28
N ILE A 335 -11.33 -9.47 -12.25
CA ILE A 335 -12.22 -10.60 -12.58
C ILE A 335 -11.38 -11.74 -13.16
N TYR A 336 -10.46 -11.42 -14.07
CA TYR A 336 -9.54 -12.39 -14.66
C TYR A 336 -8.67 -13.08 -13.60
N ALA A 337 -8.00 -12.30 -12.75
CA ALA A 337 -7.12 -12.81 -11.71
C ALA A 337 -7.86 -13.69 -10.69
N ARG A 338 -9.06 -13.28 -10.27
CA ARG A 338 -9.90 -14.07 -9.34
C ARG A 338 -10.30 -15.41 -9.95
N GLN A 339 -10.75 -15.41 -11.20
CA GLN A 339 -11.10 -16.65 -11.90
C GLN A 339 -9.90 -17.57 -12.08
N TRP A 340 -8.73 -16.99 -12.41
CA TRP A 340 -7.49 -17.74 -12.52
C TRP A 340 -7.09 -18.37 -11.19
N ALA A 341 -7.10 -17.60 -10.10
CA ALA A 341 -6.75 -18.07 -8.75
C ALA A 341 -7.68 -19.19 -8.25
N GLN A 342 -8.97 -19.10 -8.55
CA GLN A 342 -9.94 -20.14 -8.21
C GLN A 342 -9.76 -21.42 -9.03
N ALA A 343 -9.38 -21.29 -10.31
CA ALA A 343 -9.17 -22.44 -11.19
C ALA A 343 -7.89 -23.23 -10.88
N HIS A 344 -6.88 -22.57 -10.30
CA HIS A 344 -5.57 -23.17 -10.00
C HIS A 344 -5.31 -23.29 -8.48
N ALA A 345 -6.35 -23.19 -7.65
CA ALA A 345 -6.21 -23.24 -6.20
C ALA A 345 -5.61 -24.56 -5.71
N ASP A 346 -6.05 -25.69 -6.28
CA ASP A 346 -5.58 -27.02 -5.91
C ASP A 346 -4.11 -27.24 -6.35
N GLU A 347 -3.75 -26.82 -7.57
CA GLU A 347 -2.37 -26.94 -8.09
C GLU A 347 -1.37 -26.13 -7.24
N VAL A 348 -1.73 -24.89 -6.90
CA VAL A 348 -0.88 -24.03 -6.06
C VAL A 348 -0.79 -24.58 -4.62
N ALA A 349 -1.86 -25.18 -4.09
CA ALA A 349 -1.84 -25.82 -2.78
C ALA A 349 -0.95 -27.08 -2.75
N GLU A 350 -1.00 -27.92 -3.80
CA GLU A 350 -0.13 -29.10 -3.91
C GLU A 350 1.36 -28.71 -4.01
N GLU A 351 1.69 -27.65 -4.74
CA GLU A 351 3.06 -27.12 -4.79
C GLU A 351 3.54 -26.58 -3.43
N MET A 352 2.63 -26.10 -2.58
CA MET A 352 2.95 -25.64 -1.23
C MET A 352 3.26 -26.79 -0.25
N GLU A 353 2.59 -27.94 -0.40
CA GLU A 353 2.80 -29.10 0.47
C GLU A 353 4.11 -29.85 0.18
N LEU A 354 4.64 -29.75 -1.05
CA LEU A 354 5.87 -30.44 -1.47
C LEU A 354 7.17 -29.76 -1.00
N GLU A 355 7.10 -28.54 -0.45
CA GLU A 355 8.26 -27.73 -0.03
C GLU A 355 8.46 -27.63 1.50
N HIS A 356 7.62 -28.30 2.29
CA HIS A 356 7.76 -28.47 3.75
C HIS A 356 8.27 -29.87 4.10
#